data_AF-A0A3A9WEC5-F1
#
_entry.id   AF-A0A3A9WEC5-F1
#
_cell.length_a   1.000
_cell.length_b   1.000
_cell.length_c   1.000
_cell.angle_alpha   90.00
_cell.angle_beta   90.00
_cell.angle_gamma   90.00
#
_symmetry.space_group_name_H-M   'P 1'
#
loop_
_entity.id
_entity.type
_entity.pdbx_description
1 polymer ?
#
loop_
_entity_poly.entity_id
_entity_poly.type
_entity_poly.pdbx_seq_one_letter_code
_entity_poly.pdbx_strand_id
1 'polypeptide(L)'
;MIARAERARVLALRATVLHGVAACLVLLAVADPLAAAFTDDPGAAATTAEVIRLVALGHPFAGVTALLATYFQARGLARPSYVISVGSILAVHLPLLLALSLLGTPWLWISFPAAALLSAAGALLILRRTRRRGAAAPHAGG
;
A
#
# COMPACT_ATOMS: atom_id res chain seq x y z
N MET A 1 -1.70 29.43 5.65
CA MET A 1 -1.95 28.13 6.34
C MET A 1 -1.92 26.92 5.40
N ILE A 2 -2.51 27.01 4.19
CA ILE A 2 -2.60 25.92 3.19
C ILE A 2 -1.22 25.37 2.77
N ALA A 3 -0.22 26.24 2.56
CA ALA A 3 1.14 25.81 2.17
C ALA A 3 1.85 24.93 3.22
N ARG A 4 1.56 25.09 4.52
CA ARG A 4 2.13 24.23 5.58
C ARG A 4 1.51 22.83 5.57
N ALA A 5 0.20 22.74 5.38
CA ALA A 5 -0.51 21.47 5.31
C ALA A 5 -0.06 20.61 4.12
N GLU A 6 0.24 21.23 2.98
CA GLU A 6 0.75 20.49 1.81
C GLU A 6 2.18 19.97 2.02
N ARG A 7 3.06 20.79 2.60
CA ARG A 7 4.43 20.38 2.94
C ARG A 7 4.46 19.24 3.94
N ALA A 8 3.65 19.32 4.99
CA ALA A 8 3.53 18.26 5.99
C ALA A 8 3.07 16.94 5.35
N ARG A 9 2.12 16.97 4.41
CA ARG A 9 1.66 15.78 3.69
C ARG A 9 2.75 15.18 2.81
N VAL A 10 3.48 16.00 2.05
CA VAL A 10 4.57 15.52 1.20
C VAL A 10 5.69 14.91 2.03
N LEU A 11 6.02 15.53 3.17
CA LEU A 11 7.01 14.99 4.09
C LEU A 11 6.55 13.65 4.68
N ALA A 12 5.29 13.56 5.12
CA ALA A 12 4.71 12.31 5.61
C ALA A 12 4.74 11.22 4.53
N LEU A 13 4.37 11.54 3.29
CA LEU A 13 4.41 10.59 2.17
C LEU A 13 5.84 10.10 1.92
N ARG A 14 6.82 11.01 1.90
CA ARG A 14 8.23 10.63 1.74
C ARG A 14 8.69 9.76 2.91
N ALA A 15 8.39 10.14 4.15
CA ALA A 15 8.75 9.36 5.34
C ALA A 15 8.14 7.96 5.31
N THR A 16 6.85 7.84 4.95
CA THR A 16 6.17 6.55 4.84
C THR A 16 6.76 5.67 3.73
N VAL A 17 7.05 6.25 2.56
CA VAL A 17 7.69 5.51 1.47
C VAL A 17 9.11 5.09 1.87
N LEU A 18 9.90 5.98 2.47
CA LEU A 18 11.24 5.68 2.95
C LEU A 18 11.22 4.57 4.01
N HIS A 19 10.28 4.63 4.94
CA HIS A 19 10.10 3.58 5.94
C HIS A 19 9.72 2.24 5.29
N GLY A 20 8.77 2.25 4.34
CA GLY A 20 8.39 1.03 3.62
C GLY A 20 9.50 0.46 2.76
N VAL A 21 10.33 1.32 2.14
CA VAL A 21 11.54 0.91 1.41
C VAL A 21 12.59 0.36 2.36
N ALA A 22 12.83 0.98 3.51
CA ALA A 22 13.74 0.47 4.52
C ALA A 22 13.30 -0.90 5.03
N ALA A 23 12.00 -1.08 5.33
CA ALA A 23 11.43 -2.36 5.70
C ALA A 23 11.60 -3.41 4.59
N CYS A 24 11.35 -3.03 3.33
CA CYS A 24 11.59 -3.90 2.17
C CYS A 24 13.05 -4.34 2.09
N LEU A 25 14.01 -3.40 2.20
CA LEU A 25 15.44 -3.71 2.13
C LEU A 25 15.90 -4.61 3.27
N VAL A 26 15.40 -4.38 4.49
CA VAL A 26 15.67 -5.25 5.63
C VAL A 26 15.15 -6.65 5.36
N LEU A 27 13.89 -6.80 4.94
CA LEU A 27 13.30 -8.10 4.64
C LEU A 27 14.03 -8.84 3.51
N LEU A 28 14.48 -8.13 2.48
CA LEU A 28 15.31 -8.72 1.41
C LEU A 28 16.64 -9.24 1.96
N ALA A 29 17.29 -8.49 2.86
CA ALA A 29 18.58 -8.87 3.45
C ALA A 29 18.46 -10.02 4.45
N VAL A 30 17.34 -10.13 5.17
CA VAL A 30 17.14 -11.17 6.20
C VAL A 30 16.28 -12.36 5.71
N ALA A 31 15.89 -12.41 4.45
CA ALA A 31 14.96 -13.43 3.95
C ALA A 31 15.45 -14.87 4.18
N ASP A 32 16.72 -15.15 3.89
CA ASP A 32 17.29 -16.49 4.04
C ASP A 32 17.41 -16.93 5.51
N PRO A 33 18.03 -16.15 6.43
CA PRO A 33 18.08 -16.54 7.83
C PRO A 33 16.70 -16.56 8.49
N LEU A 34 15.76 -15.72 8.03
CA LEU A 34 14.39 -15.75 8.51
C LEU A 34 13.67 -17.03 8.07
N ALA A 35 13.83 -17.46 6.82
CA ALA A 35 13.24 -18.69 6.32
C ALA A 35 13.82 -19.94 7.02
N ALA A 36 15.14 -19.98 7.19
CA ALA A 36 15.84 -21.06 7.90
C ALA A 36 15.42 -21.18 9.37
N ALA A 37 14.93 -20.10 9.99
CA ALA A 37 14.42 -20.15 11.36
C ALA A 37 13.09 -20.93 11.49
N PHE A 38 12.35 -21.14 10.39
CA PHE A 38 11.06 -21.82 10.41
C PHE A 38 11.13 -23.29 9.97
N THR A 39 12.18 -23.71 9.27
CA THR A 39 12.30 -25.08 8.75
C THR A 39 13.75 -25.48 8.48
N ASP A 40 14.06 -26.75 8.77
CA ASP A 40 15.35 -27.37 8.46
C ASP A 40 15.39 -27.99 7.05
N ASP A 41 14.26 -28.09 6.34
CA ASP A 41 14.22 -28.60 4.97
C ASP A 41 14.73 -27.52 3.98
N PRO A 42 15.84 -27.77 3.25
CA PRO A 42 16.41 -26.78 2.34
C PRO A 42 15.46 -26.35 1.21
N GLY A 43 14.60 -27.26 0.74
CA GLY A 43 13.64 -26.97 -0.33
C GLY A 43 12.53 -26.01 0.13
N ALA A 44 11.94 -26.29 1.29
CA ALA A 44 10.97 -25.40 1.92
C ALA A 44 11.59 -24.05 2.28
N ALA A 45 12.79 -24.02 2.87
CA ALA A 45 13.46 -22.77 3.24
C ALA A 45 13.71 -21.85 2.04
N ALA A 46 14.19 -22.40 0.92
CA ALA A 46 14.42 -21.63 -0.30
C ALA A 46 13.11 -21.02 -0.85
N THR A 47 12.04 -21.80 -0.87
CA THR A 47 10.72 -21.34 -1.31
C THR A 47 10.18 -20.23 -0.40
N THR A 48 10.30 -20.41 0.92
CA THR A 48 9.87 -19.40 1.89
C THR A 48 10.66 -18.10 1.74
N ALA A 49 11.98 -18.17 1.57
CA ALA A 49 12.83 -17.00 1.34
C ALA A 49 12.42 -16.24 0.08
N GLU A 50 12.11 -16.94 -1.02
CA GLU A 50 11.61 -16.33 -2.26
C GLU A 50 10.28 -15.58 -2.02
N VAL A 51 9.34 -16.21 -1.33
CA VAL A 51 8.04 -15.60 -0.99
C VAL A 51 8.22 -14.36 -0.12
N ILE A 52 9.09 -14.40 0.89
CA ILE A 52 9.40 -13.24 1.75
C ILE A 52 9.91 -12.08 0.90
N ARG A 53 10.87 -12.34 0.00
CA ARG A 53 11.43 -11.31 -0.88
C ARG A 53 10.37 -10.71 -1.80
N LEU A 54 9.49 -11.54 -2.35
CA LEU A 54 8.41 -11.10 -3.23
C LEU A 54 7.39 -10.21 -2.50
N VAL A 55 6.95 -10.61 -1.31
CA VAL A 55 5.98 -9.84 -0.50
C VAL A 55 6.61 -8.56 0.04
N ALA A 56 7.91 -8.57 0.33
CA ALA A 56 8.65 -7.38 0.77
C ALA A 56 8.52 -6.22 -0.23
N LEU A 57 8.50 -6.51 -1.54
CA LEU A 57 8.35 -5.49 -2.60
C LEU A 57 7.03 -4.71 -2.50
N GLY A 58 6.01 -5.25 -1.83
CA GLY A 58 4.72 -4.60 -1.60
C GLY A 58 4.74 -3.53 -0.49
N HIS A 59 5.70 -3.60 0.45
CA HIS A 59 5.73 -2.76 1.65
C HIS A 59 5.74 -1.24 1.38
N PRO A 60 6.52 -0.72 0.41
CA PRO A 60 6.51 0.72 0.09
C PRO A 60 5.12 1.24 -0.30
N PHE A 61 4.30 0.41 -0.96
CA PHE A 61 2.99 0.81 -1.47
C PHE A 61 1.90 0.71 -0.40
N ALA A 62 1.95 -0.31 0.46
CA ALA A 62 0.99 -0.48 1.54
C ALA A 62 0.94 0.74 2.47
N GLY A 63 2.11 1.32 2.78
CA GLY A 63 2.21 2.54 3.59
C GLY A 63 1.50 3.75 2.98
N VAL A 64 1.59 3.93 1.65
CA VAL A 64 0.92 5.05 0.94
C VAL A 64 -0.60 4.98 1.12
N THR A 65 -1.18 3.79 0.96
CA THR A 65 -2.62 3.55 1.12
C THR A 65 -3.07 3.92 2.53
N ALA A 66 -2.36 3.43 3.56
CA ALA A 66 -2.67 3.71 4.96
C ALA A 66 -2.55 5.21 5.30
N LEU A 67 -1.48 5.87 4.83
CA LEU A 67 -1.27 7.30 5.04
C LEU A 67 -2.39 8.14 4.43
N LEU A 68 -2.87 7.79 3.24
CA LEU A 68 -3.94 8.54 2.59
C LEU A 68 -5.29 8.33 3.26
N ALA A 69 -5.58 7.12 3.76
CA ALA A 69 -6.76 6.88 4.57
C ALA A 69 -6.76 7.76 5.83
N THR A 70 -5.66 7.72 6.61
CA THR A 70 -5.54 8.54 7.84
C THR A 70 -5.56 10.03 7.55
N TYR A 71 -4.99 10.48 6.42
CA TYR A 71 -5.10 11.86 5.96
C TYR A 71 -6.55 12.30 5.72
N PHE A 72 -7.38 11.45 5.08
CA PHE A 72 -8.79 11.76 4.89
C PHE A 72 -9.57 11.72 6.21
N GLN A 73 -9.26 10.77 7.08
CA GLN A 73 -9.86 10.66 8.42
C GLN A 73 -9.58 11.91 9.27
N ALA A 74 -8.33 12.38 9.30
CA ALA A 74 -7.92 13.58 10.04
C ALA A 74 -8.58 14.88 9.53
N ARG A 75 -9.09 14.87 8.28
CA ARG A 75 -9.82 16.00 7.69
C ARG A 75 -11.35 15.89 7.86
N GLY A 76 -11.84 14.93 8.63
CA GLY A 76 -13.27 14.67 8.80
C GLY A 76 -13.94 14.05 7.57
N LEU A 77 -13.17 13.60 6.58
CA LEU A 77 -13.69 12.99 5.36
C LEU A 77 -13.76 11.47 5.52
N ALA A 78 -14.73 10.99 6.28
CA ALA A 78 -14.91 9.58 6.59
C ALA A 78 -15.09 8.71 5.34
N ARG A 79 -15.95 9.13 4.39
CA ARG A 79 -16.25 8.37 3.16
C ARG A 79 -14.99 7.97 2.36
N PRO A 80 -14.12 8.90 1.91
CA PRO A 80 -12.91 8.52 1.17
C PRO A 80 -11.92 7.72 2.02
N SER A 81 -11.86 7.92 3.34
CA SER A 81 -11.04 7.10 4.24
C SER A 81 -11.48 5.64 4.22
N TYR A 82 -12.78 5.37 4.39
CA TYR A 82 -13.30 3.99 4.36
C TYR A 82 -13.16 3.34 2.99
N VAL A 83 -13.40 4.08 1.91
CA VAL A 83 -13.18 3.58 0.55
C VAL A 83 -11.73 3.17 0.33
N ILE A 84 -10.77 3.94 0.87
CA ILE A 84 -9.36 3.58 0.79
C ILE A 84 -9.05 2.38 1.69
N SER A 85 -9.36 2.41 2.99
CA SER A 85 -8.96 1.31 3.88
C SER A 85 -9.71 0.01 3.57
N VAL A 86 -11.04 0.04 3.55
CA VAL A 86 -11.89 -1.15 3.38
C VAL A 86 -12.02 -1.52 1.91
N GLY A 87 -12.20 -0.53 1.03
CA GLY A 87 -12.34 -0.78 -0.40
C GLY A 87 -11.07 -1.34 -1.03
N SER A 88 -9.88 -0.97 -0.56
CA SER A 88 -8.64 -1.62 -1.02
C SER A 88 -8.61 -3.12 -0.72
N ILE A 89 -9.15 -3.53 0.43
CA ILE A 89 -9.19 -4.96 0.79
C ILE A 89 -10.25 -5.67 -0.06
N LEU A 90 -11.49 -5.18 -0.04
CA LEU A 90 -12.63 -5.87 -0.65
C LEU A 90 -12.61 -5.80 -2.18
N ALA A 91 -12.22 -4.68 -2.76
CA ALA A 91 -12.29 -4.45 -4.21
C ALA A 91 -10.97 -4.62 -4.94
N VAL A 92 -9.83 -4.72 -4.23
CA VAL A 92 -8.51 -4.92 -4.86
C VAL A 92 -7.84 -6.20 -4.36
N HIS A 93 -7.54 -6.30 -3.06
CA HIS A 93 -6.77 -7.44 -2.56
C HIS A 93 -7.52 -8.76 -2.74
N LEU A 94 -8.76 -8.84 -2.28
CA LEU A 94 -9.56 -10.06 -2.34
C LEU A 94 -9.78 -10.58 -3.77
N PRO A 95 -10.29 -9.78 -4.73
CA PRO A 95 -10.49 -10.28 -6.09
C PRO A 95 -9.18 -10.61 -6.79
N LEU A 96 -8.12 -9.83 -6.56
CA LEU A 96 -6.84 -10.07 -7.23
C LEU A 96 -6.15 -11.34 -6.70
N LEU A 97 -6.23 -11.58 -5.39
CA LEU A 97 -5.77 -12.82 -4.77
C LEU A 97 -6.53 -14.03 -5.35
N LEU A 98 -7.86 -13.97 -5.37
CA LEU A 98 -8.69 -15.06 -5.90
C LEU A 98 -8.38 -15.30 -7.38
N ALA A 99 -8.33 -14.26 -8.20
CA ALA A 99 -8.05 -14.39 -9.63
C ALA A 99 -6.66 -14.98 -9.91
N LEU A 100 -5.62 -14.50 -9.24
CA LEU A 100 -4.25 -14.98 -9.45
C LEU A 100 -4.00 -16.36 -8.84
N SER A 101 -4.69 -16.70 -7.74
CA SER A 101 -4.57 -18.03 -7.13
C SER A 101 -4.99 -19.17 -8.08
N LEU A 102 -5.89 -18.90 -9.03
CA LEU A 102 -6.31 -19.87 -10.05
C LEU A 102 -5.19 -20.25 -11.03
N LEU A 103 -4.13 -19.42 -11.14
CA LEU A 103 -2.98 -19.68 -11.99
C LEU A 103 -1.87 -20.46 -11.27
N GLY A 104 -2.05 -20.73 -9.97
CA GLY A 104 -1.12 -21.50 -9.13
C GLY A 104 -0.46 -20.67 -8.03
N THR A 105 0.31 -21.36 -7.18
CA THR A 105 0.92 -20.80 -5.96
C THR A 105 1.84 -19.60 -6.19
N PRO A 106 2.72 -19.55 -7.22
CA PRO A 106 3.58 -18.38 -7.43
C PRO A 106 2.77 -17.10 -7.70
N TRP A 107 1.69 -17.21 -8.47
CA TRP A 107 0.82 -16.09 -8.83
C TRP A 107 0.02 -15.57 -7.63
N LEU A 108 -0.35 -16.46 -6.70
CA LEU A 108 -0.94 -16.09 -5.42
C LEU A 108 -0.03 -15.12 -4.66
N TRP A 109 1.27 -15.39 -4.58
CA TRP A 109 2.18 -14.51 -3.85
C TRP A 109 2.42 -13.18 -4.58
N ILE A 110 2.42 -13.18 -5.92
CA ILE A 110 2.50 -11.97 -6.75
C ILE A 110 1.29 -11.06 -6.52
N SER A 111 0.13 -11.60 -6.13
CA SER A 111 -1.07 -10.81 -5.89
C SER A 111 -0.89 -9.78 -4.78
N PHE A 112 -0.04 -10.06 -3.78
CA PHE A 112 0.20 -9.16 -2.65
C PHE A 112 0.86 -7.84 -3.07
N PRO A 113 2.06 -7.82 -3.68
CA PRO A 113 2.67 -6.58 -4.13
C PRO A 113 1.83 -5.89 -5.22
N ALA A 114 1.17 -6.66 -6.11
CA ALA A 114 0.29 -6.10 -7.13
C ALA A 114 -0.93 -5.38 -6.52
N ALA A 115 -1.58 -5.98 -5.52
CA ALA A 115 -2.71 -5.39 -4.82
C ALA A 115 -2.31 -4.14 -4.03
N ALA A 116 -1.14 -4.17 -3.39
CA ALA A 116 -0.59 -3.02 -2.67
C ALA A 116 -0.35 -1.84 -3.63
N LEU A 117 0.23 -2.10 -4.80
CA LEU A 117 0.46 -1.10 -5.84
C LEU A 117 -0.85 -0.50 -6.36
N LEU A 118 -1.82 -1.35 -6.73
CA LEU A 118 -3.14 -0.92 -7.20
C LEU A 118 -3.89 -0.10 -6.15
N SER A 119 -3.83 -0.50 -4.88
CA SER A 119 -4.45 0.22 -3.77
C SER A 119 -3.82 1.60 -3.56
N ALA A 120 -2.48 1.67 -3.62
CA ALA A 120 -1.76 2.94 -3.53
C ALA A 120 -2.11 3.88 -4.69
N ALA A 121 -2.18 3.33 -5.91
CA ALA A 121 -2.61 4.08 -7.09
C ALA A 121 -4.05 4.59 -6.93
N GLY A 122 -4.98 3.74 -6.49
CA GLY A 122 -6.38 4.10 -6.22
C GLY A 122 -6.50 5.22 -5.17
N ALA A 123 -5.79 5.12 -4.07
CA ALA A 123 -5.77 6.13 -3.02
C ALA A 123 -5.23 7.49 -3.54
N LEU A 124 -4.17 7.46 -4.35
CA LEU A 124 -3.62 8.67 -5.00
C LEU A 124 -4.61 9.27 -6.01
N LEU A 125 -5.37 8.45 -6.75
CA LEU A 125 -6.40 8.93 -7.66
C LEU A 125 -7.55 9.61 -6.91
N ILE A 126 -8.02 9.03 -5.80
CA ILE A 126 -9.05 9.63 -4.93
C ILE A 126 -8.56 11.00 -4.43
N LEU A 127 -7.32 11.08 -3.96
CA LEU A 127 -6.70 12.33 -3.55
C LEU A 127 -6.66 13.39 -4.66
N ARG A 128 -6.25 12.99 -5.88
CA ARG A 128 -6.23 13.89 -7.04
C ARG A 128 -7.64 14.39 -7.39
N ARG A 129 -8.63 13.50 -7.39
CA ARG A 129 -10.05 13.85 -7.67
C ARG A 129 -10.63 14.79 -6.63
N THR A 130 -10.40 14.54 -5.34
CA THR A 130 -10.89 15.41 -4.26
C THR A 130 -10.27 16.81 -4.34
N ARG A 131 -8.98 16.92 -4.68
CA ARG A 131 -8.33 18.23 -4.89
C ARG A 131 -8.93 18.99 -6.07
N ARG A 132 -9.18 18.32 -7.21
CA ARG A 132 -9.79 18.96 -8.39
C ARG A 132 -11.20 19.46 -8.11
N ARG A 133 -12.03 18.67 -7.40
CA ARG A 133 -13.38 19.09 -7.00
C ARG A 133 -13.37 20.29 -6.06
N GLY A 134 -12.41 20.35 -5.13
CA GLY A 134 -12.23 21.52 -4.26
C GLY A 134 -11.76 22.78 -4.99
N ALA A 135 -11.05 22.65 -6.12
CA ALA A 135 -10.61 23.78 -6.95
C ALA A 135 -11.69 24.26 -7.94
N ALA A 136 -12.63 23.39 -8.30
CA ALA A 136 -13.71 23.67 -9.26
C ALA A 136 -15.00 24.17 -8.61
N ALA A 137 -15.01 24.49 -7.31
CA ALA A 137 -16.10 25.19 -6.65
C ALA A 137 -15.73 26.68 -6.55
N PRO A 138 -16.19 27.55 -7.47
CA PRO A 138 -16.08 28.99 -7.30
C PRO A 138 -16.96 29.42 -6.12
N HIS A 139 -16.55 30.47 -5.43
CA HIS A 139 -17.35 31.15 -4.42
C HIS A 139 -18.73 31.54 -4.98
N ALA A 140 -19.75 30.72 -4.73
CA ALA A 140 -21.14 31.11 -4.82
C ALA A 140 -21.57 31.54 -3.41
N GLY A 141 -21.49 32.84 -3.15
CA GLY A 141 -21.88 33.43 -1.86
C GLY A 141 -21.23 34.79 -1.66
N GLY A 142 -21.90 35.82 -2.17
CA GLY A 142 -21.60 37.25 -2.04
C GLY A 142 -22.66 38.03 -2.78
#